data_AF-A0A8J8ECH3-F1
#
_entry.id   AF-A0A8J8ECH3-F1
#
_cell.length_a   1.000
_cell.length_b   1.000
_cell.length_c   1.000
_cell.angle_alpha   90.00
_cell.angle_beta   90.00
_cell.angle_gamma   90.00
#
_symmetry.space_group_name_H-M   'P 1'
#
loop_
_entity.id
_entity.type
_entity.pdbx_description
1 polymer ?
#
loop_
_entity_poly.entity_id
_entity_poly.type
_entity_poly.pdbx_seq_one_letter_code
_entity_poly.pdbx_strand_id
1 'polypeptide(L)'
;MARESTENVQENNPDALEHFKLYVETLYEVLFQWWSSVLDVNSYETDRHFEIKHKYQNSLFGNKEGRAWEEWNRHFLEQILKANEGRKDGKMLVLVGVEHSYWLRGELRKRHDVQLLEAPEVLPDIIGPRGSRPGSGEQEFSPPQG
;
A
#
# COMPACT_ATOMS: atom_id res chain seq x y z
N MET A 1 6.55 -22.80 2.84
CA MET A 1 5.46 -22.69 1.86
C MET A 1 5.93 -21.97 0.61
N ALA A 2 6.26 -20.66 0.64
CA ALA A 2 6.76 -19.93 -0.54
C ALA A 2 7.94 -20.61 -1.28
N ARG A 3 8.87 -21.22 -0.54
CA ARG A 3 10.02 -21.93 -1.11
C ARG A 3 9.64 -23.17 -1.92
N GLU A 4 8.74 -24.01 -1.39
CA GLU A 4 8.28 -25.24 -2.06
C GLU A 4 7.47 -24.93 -3.32
N SER A 5 6.63 -23.89 -3.27
CA SER A 5 5.86 -23.44 -4.44
C SER A 5 6.79 -22.91 -5.53
N THR A 6 7.84 -22.18 -5.15
CA THR A 6 8.85 -21.67 -6.10
C THR A 6 9.68 -22.80 -6.70
N GLU A 7 10.15 -23.73 -5.87
CA GLU A 7 10.87 -24.95 -6.32
C GLU A 7 10.00 -25.76 -7.29
N ASN A 8 8.71 -25.93 -7.01
CA ASN A 8 7.78 -26.66 -7.87
C ASN A 8 7.61 -25.99 -9.25
N VAL A 9 7.39 -24.67 -9.31
CA VAL A 9 7.30 -23.97 -10.60
C VAL A 9 8.63 -24.00 -11.34
N GLN A 10 9.75 -23.85 -10.63
CA GLN A 10 11.08 -23.91 -11.23
C GLN A 10 11.38 -25.30 -11.85
N GLU A 11 10.93 -26.38 -11.22
CA GLU A 11 11.12 -27.75 -11.72
C GLU A 11 10.16 -28.09 -12.88
N ASN A 12 8.91 -27.65 -12.80
CA ASN A 12 7.86 -28.06 -13.75
C ASN A 12 7.64 -27.06 -14.91
N ASN A 13 7.99 -25.79 -14.74
CA ASN A 13 7.82 -24.74 -15.74
C ASN A 13 8.78 -23.54 -15.52
N PRO A 14 10.10 -23.75 -15.70
CA PRO A 14 11.12 -22.73 -15.43
C PRO A 14 10.95 -21.46 -16.28
N ASP A 15 10.53 -21.61 -17.54
CA ASP A 15 10.30 -20.47 -18.44
C ASP A 15 9.18 -19.55 -17.93
N ALA A 16 8.11 -20.13 -17.36
CA ALA A 16 7.04 -19.34 -16.76
C ALA A 16 7.50 -18.55 -15.53
N LEU A 17 8.43 -19.12 -14.74
CA LEU A 17 9.02 -18.42 -13.61
C LEU A 17 9.91 -17.26 -14.06
N GLU A 18 10.74 -17.46 -15.08
CA GLU A 18 11.58 -16.39 -15.65
C GLU A 18 10.72 -15.26 -16.27
N HIS A 19 9.68 -15.60 -17.03
CA HIS A 19 8.75 -14.61 -17.57
C HIS A 19 8.04 -13.83 -16.46
N PHE A 20 7.67 -14.48 -15.36
CA PHE A 20 7.06 -13.80 -14.22
C PHE A 20 8.03 -12.84 -13.54
N LYS A 21 9.31 -13.23 -13.35
CA LYS A 21 10.34 -12.33 -12.81
C LYS A 21 10.50 -11.10 -13.69
N LEU A 22 10.68 -11.29 -15.00
CA LEU A 22 10.79 -10.20 -15.97
C LEU A 22 9.55 -9.27 -15.93
N TYR A 23 8.36 -9.85 -15.85
CA TYR A 23 7.12 -9.09 -15.70
C TYR A 23 7.12 -8.24 -14.42
N VAL A 24 7.52 -8.81 -13.27
CA VAL A 24 7.57 -8.07 -12.00
C VAL A 24 8.60 -6.95 -12.04
N GLU A 25 9.80 -7.22 -12.56
CA GLU A 25 10.85 -6.21 -12.73
C GLU A 25 10.36 -5.05 -13.61
N THR A 26 9.83 -5.37 -14.79
CA THR A 26 9.30 -4.37 -15.73
C THR A 26 8.14 -3.58 -15.12
N LEU A 27 7.25 -4.25 -14.38
CA LEU A 27 6.14 -3.57 -13.70
C LEU A 27 6.67 -2.53 -12.70
N TYR A 28 7.64 -2.90 -11.87
CA TYR A 28 8.21 -1.98 -10.90
C TYR A 28 8.98 -0.83 -11.58
N GLU A 29 9.71 -1.09 -12.66
CA GLU A 29 10.37 -0.05 -13.44
C GLU A 29 9.36 0.99 -13.98
N VAL A 30 8.25 0.52 -14.56
CA VAL A 30 7.19 1.39 -15.06
C VAL A 30 6.54 2.17 -13.92
N LEU A 31 6.21 1.51 -12.80
CA LEU A 31 5.61 2.18 -11.66
C LEU A 31 6.54 3.23 -11.05
N PHE A 32 7.85 2.96 -10.92
CA PHE A 32 8.81 3.94 -10.40
C PHE A 32 9.06 5.11 -11.34
N GLN A 33 8.94 4.91 -12.66
CA GLN A 33 9.00 6.01 -13.62
C GLN A 33 7.73 6.86 -13.59
N TRP A 34 6.57 6.24 -13.32
CA TRP A 34 5.28 6.90 -13.33
C TRP A 34 4.95 7.60 -12.00
N TRP A 35 5.29 6.99 -10.86
CA TRP A 35 5.02 7.55 -9.54
C TRP A 35 5.83 8.83 -9.31
N SER A 36 5.13 9.95 -9.28
CA SER A 36 5.69 11.27 -8.99
C SER A 36 5.22 11.82 -7.63
N SER A 37 4.21 11.18 -7.04
CA SER A 37 3.55 11.64 -5.82
C SER A 37 2.94 10.49 -5.01
N VAL A 38 2.60 10.79 -3.76
CA VAL A 38 1.82 9.88 -2.90
C VAL A 38 0.40 9.59 -3.44
N LEU A 39 -0.14 10.47 -4.29
CA LEU A 39 -1.42 10.25 -4.95
C LEU A 39 -1.30 9.15 -6.00
N ASP A 40 -0.21 9.15 -6.77
CA ASP A 40 0.04 8.14 -7.81
C ASP A 40 0.19 6.74 -7.16
N VAL A 41 0.92 6.66 -6.05
CA VAL A 41 1.10 5.40 -5.28
C VAL A 41 -0.23 4.89 -4.70
N ASN A 42 -1.15 5.78 -4.33
CA ASN A 42 -2.45 5.42 -3.76
C ASN A 42 -3.61 5.46 -4.77
N SER A 43 -3.29 5.52 -6.06
CA SER A 43 -4.26 5.61 -7.13
C SER A 43 -4.94 4.27 -7.42
N TYR A 44 -6.08 4.35 -8.13
CA TYR A 44 -6.78 3.17 -8.64
C TYR A 44 -5.95 2.40 -9.66
N GLU A 45 -5.15 3.10 -10.46
CA GLU A 45 -4.28 2.52 -11.48
C GLU A 45 -3.18 1.67 -10.83
N THR A 46 -2.54 2.17 -9.77
CA THR A 46 -1.59 1.37 -8.96
C THR A 46 -2.27 0.12 -8.40
N ASP A 47 -3.47 0.28 -7.83
CA ASP A 47 -4.24 -0.85 -7.30
C ASP A 47 -4.50 -1.92 -8.36
N ARG A 48 -4.86 -1.48 -9.57
CA ARG A 48 -5.16 -2.38 -10.67
C ARG A 48 -3.93 -3.17 -11.13
N HIS A 49 -2.76 -2.54 -11.17
CA HIS A 49 -1.51 -3.21 -11.51
C HIS A 49 -1.15 -4.31 -10.50
N PHE A 50 -1.29 -4.06 -9.20
CA PHE A 50 -1.01 -5.06 -8.17
C PHE A 50 -2.07 -6.17 -8.13
N GLU A 51 -3.34 -5.87 -8.41
CA GLU A 51 -4.38 -6.88 -8.58
C GLU A 51 -4.05 -7.84 -9.74
N ILE A 52 -3.61 -7.29 -10.89
CA ILE A 52 -3.20 -8.09 -12.06
C ILE A 52 -1.97 -8.93 -11.74
N LYS A 53 -0.94 -8.33 -11.12
CA LYS A 53 0.26 -9.05 -10.67
C LYS A 53 -0.11 -10.23 -9.78
N HIS A 54 -0.98 -10.03 -8.80
CA HIS A 54 -1.39 -11.09 -7.88
C HIS A 54 -2.18 -12.21 -8.60
N LYS A 55 -3.09 -11.87 -9.52
CA LYS A 55 -3.79 -12.88 -10.34
C LYS A 55 -2.84 -13.70 -11.20
N TYR A 56 -1.84 -13.05 -11.80
CA TYR A 56 -0.83 -13.76 -12.59
C TYR A 56 0.02 -14.67 -11.68
N GLN A 57 0.48 -14.18 -10.54
CA GLN A 57 1.19 -14.97 -9.54
C GLN A 57 0.38 -16.21 -9.13
N ASN A 58 -0.89 -16.06 -8.78
CA ASN A 58 -1.74 -17.18 -8.39
C ASN A 58 -1.96 -18.21 -9.51
N SER A 59 -1.98 -17.77 -10.77
CA SER A 59 -2.08 -18.69 -11.90
C SER A 59 -0.84 -19.57 -12.07
N LEU A 60 0.32 -19.13 -11.57
CA LEU A 60 1.59 -19.85 -11.66
C LEU A 60 1.84 -20.75 -10.45
N PHE A 61 1.68 -20.23 -9.24
CA PHE A 61 2.01 -20.95 -8.01
C PHE A 61 0.81 -21.69 -7.38
N GLY A 62 -0.39 -21.48 -7.93
CA GLY A 62 -1.61 -22.16 -7.54
C GLY A 62 -2.24 -21.69 -6.23
N ASN A 63 -3.34 -22.35 -5.86
CA ASN A 63 -4.24 -21.91 -4.79
C ASN A 63 -3.62 -21.92 -3.38
N LYS A 64 -2.51 -22.64 -3.16
CA LYS A 64 -1.85 -22.63 -1.85
C LYS A 64 -1.22 -21.27 -1.54
N GLU A 65 -0.50 -20.68 -2.50
CA GLU A 65 0.04 -19.32 -2.37
C GLU A 65 -1.07 -18.29 -2.26
N GLY A 66 -2.10 -18.38 -3.09
CA GLY A 66 -3.24 -17.45 -3.02
C GLY A 66 -3.90 -17.44 -1.64
N ARG A 67 -4.10 -18.61 -1.02
CA ARG A 67 -4.62 -18.69 0.36
C ARG A 67 -3.69 -18.09 1.40
N ALA A 68 -2.39 -18.38 1.32
CA ALA A 68 -1.41 -17.81 2.24
C ALA A 68 -1.37 -16.28 2.14
N TRP A 69 -1.45 -15.74 0.92
CA TRP A 69 -1.55 -14.31 0.67
C TRP A 69 -2.85 -13.72 1.25
N GLU A 70 -4.00 -14.38 1.07
CA GLU A 70 -5.27 -13.93 1.66
C GLU A 70 -5.25 -13.94 3.18
N GLU A 71 -4.70 -15.00 3.79
CA GLU A 71 -4.54 -15.11 5.25
C GLU A 71 -3.66 -14.00 5.79
N TRP A 72 -2.56 -13.69 5.10
CA TRP A 72 -1.66 -12.61 5.50
C TRP A 72 -2.31 -11.23 5.40
N ASN A 73 -3.04 -10.95 4.32
CA ASN A 73 -3.74 -9.68 4.19
C ASN A 73 -4.91 -9.54 5.17
N ARG A 74 -5.59 -10.65 5.48
CA ARG A 74 -6.61 -10.69 6.54
C ARG A 74 -6.02 -10.37 7.90
N HIS A 75 -4.83 -10.89 8.21
CA HIS A 75 -4.13 -10.55 9.45
C HIS A 75 -3.86 -9.03 9.54
N PHE A 76 -3.41 -8.38 8.46
CA PHE A 76 -3.26 -6.92 8.44
C PHE A 76 -4.57 -6.20 8.72
N LEU A 77 -5.66 -6.62 8.08
CA LEU A 77 -6.98 -6.02 8.30
C LEU A 77 -7.41 -6.15 9.76
N GLU A 78 -7.24 -7.32 10.37
CA GLU A 78 -7.54 -7.54 11.79
C GLU A 78 -6.73 -6.62 12.70
N GLN A 79 -5.43 -6.44 12.43
CA GLN A 79 -4.60 -5.52 13.21
C GLN A 79 -5.02 -4.06 13.03
N ILE A 80 -5.39 -3.65 11.82
CA ILE A 80 -5.92 -2.31 11.54
C ILE A 80 -7.20 -2.07 12.33
N LEU A 81 -8.16 -2.99 12.28
CA LEU A 81 -9.44 -2.85 12.98
C LEU A 81 -9.23 -2.82 14.50
N LYS A 82 -8.41 -3.72 15.04
CA LYS A 82 -8.07 -3.75 16.46
C LYS A 82 -7.38 -2.47 16.93
N ALA A 83 -6.49 -1.89 16.12
CA ALA A 83 -5.82 -0.62 16.45
C ALA A 83 -6.78 0.58 16.40
N ASN A 84 -7.87 0.47 15.65
CA ASN A 84 -8.92 1.49 15.58
C ASN A 84 -9.86 1.45 16.81
N GLU A 85 -9.98 0.29 17.48
CA GLU A 85 -10.81 0.15 18.68
C GLU A 85 -10.35 1.10 19.79
N GLY A 86 -11.28 1.94 20.28
CA GLY A 86 -11.03 2.84 21.41
C GLY A 86 -10.29 4.15 21.08
N ARG A 87 -10.03 4.45 19.79
CA ARG A 87 -9.50 5.75 19.38
C ARG A 87 -10.51 6.87 19.61
N LYS A 88 -10.08 7.95 20.26
CA LYS A 88 -10.93 9.11 20.59
C LYS A 88 -11.00 10.16 19.48
N ASP A 89 -9.97 10.23 18.64
CA ASP A 89 -9.85 11.15 17.50
C ASP A 89 -10.51 10.61 16.22
N GLY A 90 -10.77 9.30 16.17
CA GLY A 90 -11.54 8.64 15.12
C GLY A 90 -10.85 8.53 13.75
N LYS A 91 -9.57 8.93 13.63
CA LYS A 91 -8.80 8.86 12.37
C LYS A 91 -7.49 8.13 12.58
N MET A 92 -7.13 7.23 11.67
CA MET A 92 -5.88 6.48 11.71
C MET A 92 -5.18 6.49 10.36
N LEU A 93 -3.90 6.87 10.35
CA LEU A 93 -3.03 6.63 9.21
C LEU A 93 -2.47 5.21 9.29
N VAL A 94 -2.59 4.45 8.19
CA VAL A 94 -2.08 3.09 8.07
C VAL A 94 -0.99 3.07 7.01
N LEU A 95 0.17 2.50 7.33
CA LEU A 95 1.27 2.28 6.39
C LEU A 95 1.39 0.78 6.13
N VAL A 96 1.31 0.40 4.85
CA VAL A 96 1.44 -0.98 4.39
C VAL A 96 2.23 -1.01 3.08
N GLY A 97 2.83 -2.15 2.77
CA GLY A 97 3.44 -2.36 1.46
C GLY A 97 2.39 -2.20 0.34
N VAL A 98 2.77 -1.55 -0.75
CA VAL A 98 1.86 -1.22 -1.86
C VAL A 98 1.16 -2.45 -2.44
N GLU A 99 1.81 -3.61 -2.44
CA GLU A 99 1.23 -4.88 -2.91
C GLU A 99 0.01 -5.34 -2.11
N HIS A 100 -0.15 -4.88 -0.87
CA HIS A 100 -1.28 -5.21 0.01
C HIS A 100 -2.41 -4.19 -0.09
N SER A 101 -2.11 -2.99 -0.57
CA SER A 101 -2.98 -1.82 -0.45
C SER A 101 -4.30 -1.98 -1.21
N TYR A 102 -4.28 -2.51 -2.42
CA TYR A 102 -5.49 -2.73 -3.23
C TYR A 102 -6.49 -3.66 -2.54
N TRP A 103 -5.99 -4.72 -1.91
CA TRP A 103 -6.84 -5.69 -1.21
C TRP A 103 -7.41 -5.10 0.06
N LEU A 104 -6.57 -4.44 0.86
CA LEU A 104 -6.98 -3.81 2.10
C LEU A 104 -8.01 -2.71 1.86
N ARG A 105 -7.79 -1.85 0.85
CA ARG A 105 -8.78 -0.85 0.42
C ARG A 105 -10.08 -1.52 -0.04
N GLY A 106 -9.97 -2.60 -0.83
CA GLY A 106 -11.13 -3.38 -1.28
C GLY A 106 -11.97 -3.93 -0.13
N GLU A 107 -11.34 -4.49 0.91
CA GLU A 107 -12.03 -5.00 2.08
C GLU A 107 -12.58 -3.88 2.97
N LEU A 108 -11.81 -2.82 3.21
CA LEU A 108 -12.25 -1.68 4.02
C LEU A 108 -13.46 -0.97 3.40
N ARG A 109 -13.53 -0.82 2.06
CA ARG A 109 -14.68 -0.23 1.36
C ARG A 109 -15.97 -1.03 1.51
N LYS A 110 -15.89 -2.33 1.80
CA LYS A 110 -17.07 -3.20 2.01
C LYS A 110 -17.65 -3.07 3.42
N ARG A 111 -16.94 -2.41 4.33
CA ARG A 111 -17.33 -2.29 5.73
C ARG A 111 -18.21 -1.06 5.97
N HIS A 112 -19.10 -1.16 6.94
CA HIS A 112 -19.99 -0.07 7.35
C HIS A 112 -19.60 0.56 8.69
N ASP A 113 -18.78 -0.15 9.48
CA ASP A 113 -18.34 0.23 10.82
C ASP A 113 -17.05 1.08 10.81
N VAL A 114 -16.39 1.17 9.65
CA VAL A 114 -15.21 2.00 9.43
C VAL A 114 -15.35 2.73 8.10
N GLN A 115 -14.84 3.95 8.03
CA GLN A 115 -14.76 4.73 6.79
C GLN A 115 -13.31 4.71 6.30
N LEU A 116 -13.09 4.17 5.10
CA LEU A 116 -11.83 4.39 4.40
C LEU A 116 -11.82 5.84 3.89
N LEU A 117 -10.78 6.59 4.26
CA LEU A 117 -10.52 7.91 3.72
C LEU A 117 -9.47 7.79 2.63
N GLU A 118 -9.78 8.24 1.42
CA GLU A 118 -8.87 8.11 0.28
C GLU A 118 -7.80 9.20 0.31
N ALA A 119 -6.60 8.88 -0.17
CA ALA A 119 -5.46 9.80 -0.14
C ALA A 119 -5.77 11.20 -0.72
N PRO A 120 -6.47 11.35 -1.87
CA PRO A 120 -6.86 12.67 -2.37
C PRO A 120 -7.70 13.51 -1.40
N GLU A 121 -8.49 12.85 -0.53
CA GLU A 121 -9.42 13.51 0.39
C GLU A 121 -8.72 14.02 1.64
N VAL A 122 -7.66 13.35 2.09
CA VAL A 122 -7.01 13.64 3.38
C VAL A 122 -5.63 14.26 3.26
N LEU A 123 -4.94 14.09 2.14
CA LEU A 123 -3.59 14.62 1.99
C LEU A 123 -3.50 16.15 2.10
N PRO A 124 -4.46 16.96 1.60
CA PRO A 124 -4.45 18.40 1.84
C PRO A 124 -4.42 18.77 3.33
N ASP A 125 -5.14 18.03 4.17
CA ASP A 125 -5.22 18.24 5.61
C ASP A 125 -3.94 17.77 6.34
N ILE A 126 -3.29 16.72 5.82
CA ILE A 126 -2.09 16.12 6.43
C ILE A 126 -0.82 16.90 6.08
N ILE A 127 -0.68 17.32 4.81
CA ILE A 127 0.54 18.00 4.31
C ILE A 127 0.45 19.52 4.56
N GLY A 128 -0.74 20.03 4.88
CA GLY A 128 -1.03 21.47 4.97
C GLY A 128 -1.02 22.14 3.58
N PRO A 129 -1.50 23.39 3.45
CA PRO A 129 -1.26 24.16 2.24
C PRO A 129 0.25 24.26 2.01
N ARG A 130 0.70 24.02 0.76
CA ARG A 130 2.10 24.20 0.35
C ARG A 130 2.59 25.57 0.81
N GLY A 131 3.32 25.62 1.93
CA GLY A 131 3.87 26.87 2.48
C GLY A 131 3.77 27.06 4.00
N SER A 132 2.87 26.37 4.70
CA SER A 132 2.71 26.61 6.15
C SER A 132 3.45 25.56 6.97
N ARG A 133 4.77 25.71 7.12
CA ARG A 133 5.48 25.05 8.23
C ARG A 133 4.86 25.57 9.54
N PRO A 134 4.36 24.71 10.44
CA PRO A 134 4.06 25.13 11.80
C PRO A 134 5.40 25.39 12.49
N GLY A 135 5.75 26.66 12.67
CA GLY A 135 6.95 27.07 13.40
C GLY A 135 7.88 28.07 12.72
N SER A 136 7.60 28.54 11.50
CA SER A 136 8.35 29.65 10.88
C SER A 136 7.69 31.01 11.10
N GLY A 137 7.15 31.24 12.30
CA GLY A 137 6.93 32.61 12.75
C GLY A 137 8.31 33.21 13.04
N GLU A 138 8.71 34.18 12.23
CA GLU A 138 9.86 35.03 12.51
C GLU A 138 9.70 35.61 13.91
N GLN A 139 10.39 35.03 14.90
CA GLN A 139 10.67 35.77 16.13
C GLN A 139 11.71 36.82 15.76
N GLU A 140 11.25 38.04 15.52
CA GLU A 140 12.11 39.22 15.51
C GLU A 140 12.89 39.25 16.83
N PHE A 141 14.17 38.92 16.74
CA PHE A 141 15.09 39.03 17.84
C PHE A 141 15.33 40.52 18.10
N SER A 142 14.58 41.11 19.04
CA SER A 142 14.89 42.44 19.57
C SER A 142 16.08 42.33 20.52
N PRO A 143 17.22 42.99 20.24
CA PRO A 143 18.35 42.96 21.15
C PRO A 143 18.00 43.73 22.44
N PRO A 144 18.57 43.32 23.60
CA PRO A 144 18.30 43.99 24.86
C PRO A 144 18.80 45.44 24.80
N GLN A 145 17.93 46.37 25.22
CA GLN A 145 18.32 47.75 25.46
C GLN A 145 18.86 47.88 26.89
N GLY A 146 20.13 48.28 27.01
CA GLY A 146 20.72 48.81 28.25
C GLY A 146 21.30 47.77 29.19
#